data_AF-A0A7X4Z3R6-F1
#
_entry.id   AF-A0A7X4Z3R6-F1
#
_cell.length_a   1.000
_cell.length_b   1.000
_cell.length_c   1.000
_cell.angle_alpha   90.00
_cell.angle_beta   90.00
_cell.angle_gamma   90.00
#
_symmetry.space_group_name_H-M   'P 1'
#
loop_
_entity.id
_entity.type
_entity.pdbx_description
1 polymer ?
#
loop_
_entity_poly.entity_id
_entity_poly.type
_entity_poly.pdbx_seq_one_letter_code
_entity_poly.pdbx_strand_id
1 'polypeptide(L)' 'MKKFEIGKEYSMSSVCDHNCVWTYTVTDRTAQTIEISDGTKSQKCRINKKLSEYSGCEVVFPLGRYSMAPILSAE' A
#
# COMPACT_ATOMS: atom_id res chain seq x y z
N MET A 1 -8.16 -13.54 2.35
CA MET A 1 -7.21 -12.41 2.33
C MET A 1 -7.59 -11.50 1.19
N LYS A 2 -8.01 -10.25 1.45
CA LYS A 2 -8.23 -9.27 0.38
C LYS A 2 -6.89 -8.94 -0.27
N LYS A 3 -6.89 -8.75 -1.58
CA LYS A 3 -5.66 -8.54 -2.35
C LYS A 3 -5.78 -7.26 -3.17
N PHE A 4 -4.64 -6.65 -3.52
CA PHE A 4 -4.64 -5.47 -4.37
C PHE A 4 -5.19 -5.81 -5.76
N GLU A 5 -6.05 -4.95 -6.29
CA GLU A 5 -6.66 -5.09 -7.61
C GLU A 5 -5.99 -4.13 -8.59
N ILE A 6 -5.60 -4.62 -9.77
CA ILE A 6 -4.99 -3.78 -10.81
C ILE A 6 -6.04 -2.78 -11.31
N GLY A 7 -5.64 -1.52 -11.44
CA GLY A 7 -6.51 -0.42 -11.86
C GLY A 7 -7.37 0.16 -10.75
N LYS A 8 -7.26 -0.36 -9.52
CA LYS A 8 -7.95 0.20 -8.35
C LYS A 8 -7.05 1.18 -7.61
N GLU A 9 -7.67 2.23 -7.10
CA GLU A 9 -7.02 3.25 -6.28
C GLU A 9 -7.18 2.92 -4.81
N TYR A 10 -6.08 3.08 -4.07
CA TYR A 10 -6.01 2.87 -2.63
C TYR A 10 -5.38 4.09 -2.00
N SER A 11 -5.98 4.57 -0.92
CA SER A 11 -5.50 5.71 -0.17
C SER A 11 -5.02 5.31 1.21
N MET A 12 -4.00 5.98 1.72
CA MET A 12 -3.54 5.87 3.10
C MET A 12 -3.31 7.26 3.69
N SER A 13 -3.48 7.39 5.00
CA SER A 13 -3.26 8.65 5.73
C SER A 13 -2.12 8.52 6.74
N SER A 14 -1.48 9.64 7.07
CA SER A 14 -0.49 9.68 8.14
C SER A 14 -1.17 9.53 9.50
N VAL A 15 -0.54 8.79 10.41
CA VAL A 15 -1.01 8.67 11.80
C VAL A 15 -0.81 9.98 12.57
N CYS A 16 0.19 10.78 12.19
CA CYS A 16 0.52 12.03 12.88
C CYS A 16 -0.20 13.25 12.29
N ASP A 17 -0.64 13.19 11.03
CA ASP A 17 -1.28 14.30 10.34
C ASP A 17 -2.43 13.78 9.46
N HIS A 18 -3.67 14.05 9.88
CA HIS A 18 -4.86 13.58 9.20
C HIS A 18 -5.11 14.26 7.84
N ASN A 19 -4.46 15.39 7.55
CA ASN A 19 -4.56 16.06 6.26
C ASN A 19 -3.62 15.46 5.22
N CYS A 20 -2.61 14.69 5.66
CA CYS A 20 -1.65 14.04 4.79
C CYS A 20 -2.20 12.69 4.32
N VAL A 21 -2.86 12.70 3.16
CA VAL A 21 -3.40 11.53 2.48
C VAL A 21 -2.62 11.28 1.19
N TRP A 22 -2.15 10.05 1.02
CA TRP A 22 -1.53 9.57 -0.20
C TRP A 22 -2.48 8.65 -0.94
N THR A 23 -2.61 8.83 -2.25
CA THR A 23 -3.49 8.01 -3.09
C THR A 23 -2.67 7.35 -4.18
N TYR A 24 -2.74 6.03 -4.24
CA TYR A 24 -1.97 5.24 -5.17
C TYR A 24 -2.87 4.35 -6.02
N THR A 25 -2.64 4.35 -7.32
CA THR A 25 -3.24 3.40 -8.26
C THR A 25 -2.34 2.18 -8.42
N VAL A 26 -2.89 0.98 -8.30
CA VAL A 26 -2.13 -0.26 -8.56
C VAL A 26 -2.02 -0.46 -10.07
N THR A 27 -0.81 -0.37 -10.62
CA THR A 27 -0.55 -0.56 -12.06
C THR A 27 -0.26 -2.02 -12.40
N ASP A 28 0.42 -2.73 -11.50
CA ASP A 28 0.77 -4.12 -11.69
C ASP A 28 0.82 -4.85 -10.35
N ARG A 29 0.60 -6.16 -10.37
CA ARG A 29 0.77 -6.99 -9.18
C ARG A 29 1.42 -8.32 -9.49
N THR A 30 2.24 -8.77 -8.56
CA THR A 30 2.81 -10.12 -8.54
C THR A 30 2.44 -10.83 -7.23
N ALA A 31 2.89 -12.07 -7.05
CA ALA A 31 2.62 -12.86 -5.84
C ALA A 31 3.27 -12.29 -4.57
N GLN A 32 4.30 -11.45 -4.68
CA GLN A 32 5.08 -10.94 -3.53
C GLN A 32 5.31 -9.43 -3.54
N THR A 33 5.17 -8.77 -4.69
CA THR A 33 5.34 -7.33 -4.86
C THR A 33 4.20 -6.75 -5.68
N ILE A 34 3.84 -5.51 -5.41
CA ILE A 34 2.90 -4.74 -6.23
C ILE A 34 3.63 -3.52 -6.80
N GLU A 35 3.19 -3.05 -7.95
CA GLU A 35 3.58 -1.77 -8.50
C GLU A 35 2.44 -0.78 -8.33
N ILE A 36 2.74 0.35 -7.72
CA ILE A 36 1.79 1.41 -7.45
C ILE A 36 2.28 2.71 -8.07
N SER A 37 1.35 3.55 -8.48
CA SER A 37 1.61 4.84 -9.07
C SER A 37 0.77 5.93 -8.41
N ASP A 38 1.40 7.05 -8.08
CA ASP A 38 0.74 8.26 -7.57
C ASP A 38 0.36 9.20 -8.74
N GLY A 39 0.35 8.70 -9.98
CA GLY A 39 0.20 9.50 -11.21
C GLY A 39 1.47 10.24 -11.63
N THR A 40 2.34 10.61 -10.70
CA THR A 40 3.63 11.26 -11.00
C THR A 40 4.81 10.29 -11.00
N LYS A 41 4.80 9.30 -10.08
CA LYS A 41 5.87 8.32 -9.92
C LYS A 41 5.28 6.93 -9.70
N SER A 42 5.84 5.94 -10.39
CA SER A 42 5.60 4.53 -10.11
C SER A 42 6.69 3.97 -9.20
N GLN A 43 6.31 3.09 -8.29
CA GLN A 43 7.21 2.41 -7.38
C GLN A 43 6.76 0.98 -7.12
N LYS A 44 7.74 0.11 -6.85
CA LYS A 44 7.51 -1.29 -6.50
C LYS A 44 7.58 -1.48 -5.00
N CYS A 45 6.52 -2.02 -4.41
CA CYS A 45 6.42 -2.28 -2.99
C CYS A 45 6.29 -3.78 -2.72
N ARG A 46 6.97 -4.26 -1.67
CA ARG A 46 6.88 -5.66 -1.25
C ARG A 46 5.75 -5.86 -0.24
N ILE A 47 4.96 -6.90 -0.44
CA ILE A 47 3.86 -7.29 0.44
C ILE A 47 4.42 -7.85 1.74
N ASN A 48 3.95 -7.31 2.87
CA ASN A 48 4.34 -7.78 4.18
C ASN A 48 3.40 -8.91 4.64
N LYS A 49 3.85 -10.17 4.47
CA LYS A 49 3.06 -11.36 4.80
C LYS A 49 2.55 -11.36 6.25
N LYS A 50 3.41 -11.04 7.23
CA LYS A 50 3.03 -11.05 8.66
C LYS A 50 1.89 -10.08 8.97
N LEU A 51 1.97 -8.86 8.45
CA LEU A 51 0.90 -7.86 8.61
C LEU A 51 -0.34 -8.23 7.80
N SER A 52 -0.16 -8.86 6.64
CA SER A 52 -1.29 -9.27 5.81
C SER A 52 -2.09 -10.41 6.43
N GLU A 53 -1.43 -11.32 7.14
CA GLU A 53 -2.08 -12.37 7.94
C GLU A 53 -2.85 -11.78 9.13
N TYR A 54 -2.30 -10.75 9.78
CA TYR A 54 -2.95 -10.08 10.90
C TYR A 54 -4.18 -9.24 10.49
N SER A 55 -4.05 -8.42 9.44
CA SER A 55 -5.14 -7.55 8.95
C SER A 55 -6.14 -8.29 8.04
N GLY A 56 -5.83 -9.48 7.55
CA GLY A 56 -6.69 -10.21 6.62
C GLY A 56 -6.74 -9.62 5.20
N CYS A 57 -5.91 -8.62 4.90
CA CYS A 57 -5.75 -7.96 3.60
C CYS A 57 -4.26 -7.79 3.28
N GLU A 58 -3.88 -7.70 2.01
CA GLU A 58 -2.49 -7.41 1.62
C GLU A 58 -2.08 -6.02 2.10
N VAL A 59 -0.90 -5.93 2.73
CA VAL A 59 -0.35 -4.67 3.26
C VAL A 59 1.03 -4.38 2.66
N VAL A 60 1.23 -3.13 2.24
CA VAL A 60 2.51 -2.62 1.74
C VAL A 60 2.93 -1.30 2.41
N PHE A 61 4.22 -0.99 2.31
CA PHE A 61 4.84 0.21 2.87
C PHE A 61 5.43 1.07 1.75
N PRO A 62 4.64 1.97 1.15
CA PRO A 62 5.09 2.75 -0.01
C PRO A 62 6.08 3.85 0.36
N LEU A 63 5.98 4.42 1.57
CA LEU A 63 6.93 5.44 2.05
C LEU A 63 8.15 4.83 2.76
N GLY A 64 8.30 3.51 2.70
CA GLY A 64 9.32 2.78 3.45
C GLY A 64 8.87 2.39 4.85
N ARG A 65 9.78 1.77 5.60
CA ARG A 65 9.46 1.11 6.88
C ARG A 65 10.16 1.84 8.02
N TYR A 66 9.39 2.64 8.74
CA TYR A 66 9.84 3.41 9.92
C TYR A 66 8.74 3.41 10.99
N SER A 67 9.04 3.92 12.18
CA SER A 67 8.06 4.00 13.28
C SER A 67 6.89 4.89 12.87
N MET A 68 5.66 4.41 13.07
CA MET A 68 4.43 5.11 12.64
C MET A 68 4.34 5.36 11.13
N ALA A 69 5.07 4.59 10.31
CA ALA A 69 4.93 4.67 8.86
C ALA A 69 3.48 4.33 8.46
N PRO A 70 2.86 5.17 7.61
CA PRO A 70 1.55 4.87 7.06
C PRO A 70 1.63 3.61 6.21
N ILE A 71 0.60 2.78 6.33
CA ILE A 71 0.49 1.51 5.62
C ILE A 71 -0.60 1.62 4.57
N LEU A 72 -0.33 1.05 3.41
CA LEU A 72 -1.33 0.90 2.37
C LEU A 72 -1.89 -0.52 2.49
N SER A 73 -3.17 -0.63 2.81
CA SER A 73 -3.91 -1.89 2.89
C SER A 73 -4.84 -2.06 1.68
N ALA A 74 -5.01 -3.30 1.23
CA ALA A 74 -5.92 -3.65 0.13
C ALA A 74 -7.39 -3.77 0.58
N GLU A 75 -7.85 -2.92 1.51
CA GLU A 75 -9.22 -2.99 2.04
C GLU A 75 -10.29 -2.60 1.02
#